data_AF-A0A3N8PZ23-F1
#
_entry.id   AF-A0A3N8PZ23-F1
#
_cell.length_a   1.000
_cell.length_b   1.000
_cell.length_c   1.000
_cell.angle_alpha   90.00
_cell.angle_beta   90.00
_cell.angle_gamma   90.00
#
_symmetry.space_group_name_H-M   'P 1'
#
loop_
_entity.id
_entity.type
_entity.pdbx_description
1 polymer ?
#
loop_
_entity_poly.entity_id
_entity_poly.type
_entity_poly.pdbx_seq_one_letter_code
_entity_poly.pdbx_strand_id
1 'polypeptide(L)'
;MQPTYPQDQAVKEDQATPTRARPKPGERRVMILQTLAAMLEAPKPEKITTAALAARLVVSEAALYRHFPSKAKMYEGLIEFIEQALFGLVNQIVAKEPNGVQQARTIALTMLNFAAKNPGMTRVLTGEALVGEDERLTERVNQLLDRIETTVKQCLRVARTEANAPQDGAMPFVLPADYDPAARASLLVSYVIGRWHRFAKGGFQKPPGEQADAHLRLILQ
;
A
#
# COMPACT_ATOMS: atom_id res chain seq x y z
N MET A 1 63.40 41.36 -39.16
CA MET A 1 63.79 40.03 -38.64
C MET A 1 62.93 39.74 -37.41
N GLN A 2 62.11 38.66 -37.49
CA GLN A 2 61.38 37.89 -36.44
C GLN A 2 60.62 38.60 -35.29
N PRO A 3 59.59 37.97 -34.64
CA PRO A 3 58.96 36.67 -34.90
C PRO A 3 57.40 36.66 -34.94
N THR A 4 56.87 35.61 -35.56
CA THR A 4 55.50 35.05 -35.54
C THR A 4 55.12 34.40 -34.20
N TYR A 5 53.83 34.44 -33.81
CA TYR A 5 52.97 33.33 -33.28
C TYR A 5 51.53 33.86 -32.98
N PRO A 6 50.48 33.01 -32.86
CA PRO A 6 49.21 33.16 -33.56
C PRO A 6 47.98 33.06 -32.63
N GLN A 7 46.80 32.96 -33.25
CA GLN A 7 45.52 32.43 -32.73
C GLN A 7 44.68 33.36 -31.85
N ASP A 8 43.52 33.74 -32.40
CA ASP A 8 42.28 33.65 -31.62
C ASP A 8 41.12 33.27 -32.57
N GLN A 9 41.04 31.96 -32.88
CA GLN A 9 39.81 31.39 -33.41
C GLN A 9 38.91 31.10 -32.21
N ALA A 10 38.00 32.03 -31.92
CA ALA A 10 36.90 31.79 -31.00
C ALA A 10 36.01 30.68 -31.57
N VAL A 11 36.23 29.46 -31.10
CA VAL A 11 35.36 28.30 -31.28
C VAL A 11 34.03 28.62 -30.60
N LYS A 12 32.98 28.84 -31.39
CA LYS A 12 31.60 28.82 -30.88
C LYS A 12 31.25 27.37 -30.56
N GLU A 13 31.32 27.01 -29.29
CA GLU A 13 30.77 25.76 -28.78
C GLU A 13 29.25 25.77 -28.93
N ASP A 14 28.75 24.90 -29.79
CA ASP A 14 27.34 24.55 -29.93
C ASP A 14 26.93 23.68 -28.72
N GLN A 15 26.36 24.31 -27.69
CA GLN A 15 25.83 23.60 -26.52
C GLN A 15 24.52 22.91 -26.87
N ALA A 16 24.62 21.65 -27.32
CA ALA A 16 23.47 20.77 -27.45
C ALA A 16 22.86 20.46 -26.07
N THR A 17 21.61 20.90 -25.85
CA THR A 17 20.79 20.53 -24.69
C THR A 17 20.69 19.00 -24.53
N PRO A 18 20.86 18.44 -23.32
CA PRO A 18 20.77 16.99 -23.11
C PRO A 18 19.33 16.51 -23.27
N THR A 19 19.07 15.76 -24.33
CA THR A 19 17.78 15.09 -24.58
C THR A 19 17.53 14.06 -23.47
N ARG A 20 16.62 14.35 -22.53
CA ARG A 20 16.20 13.41 -21.48
C ARG A 20 15.79 12.08 -22.13
N ALA A 21 16.56 11.03 -21.82
CA ALA A 21 16.32 9.69 -22.33
C ALA A 21 14.89 9.23 -22.02
N ARG A 22 14.22 8.62 -23.01
CA ARG A 22 12.87 8.06 -22.83
C ARG A 22 12.92 6.92 -21.79
N PRO A 23 12.07 6.94 -20.76
CA PRO A 23 11.97 5.83 -19.81
C PRO A 23 11.61 4.53 -20.51
N LYS A 24 12.11 3.40 -20.00
CA LYS A 24 11.81 2.07 -20.57
C LYS A 24 10.32 1.74 -20.44
N PRO A 25 9.75 0.86 -21.30
CA PRO A 25 8.31 0.58 -21.36
C PRO A 25 7.61 0.13 -20.06
N GLY A 26 8.33 -0.33 -19.03
CA GLY A 26 7.76 -0.63 -17.69
C GLY A 26 7.91 0.50 -16.67
N GLU A 27 9.01 1.24 -16.71
CA GLU A 27 9.32 2.36 -15.81
C GLU A 27 8.24 3.45 -15.90
N ARG A 28 7.74 3.68 -17.11
CA ARG A 28 6.68 4.67 -17.35
C ARG A 28 5.35 4.28 -16.70
N ARG A 29 4.97 2.99 -16.71
CA ARG A 29 3.76 2.50 -16.03
C ARG A 29 3.86 2.72 -14.53
N VAL A 30 5.00 2.35 -13.94
CA VAL A 30 5.26 2.55 -12.50
C VAL A 30 5.19 4.02 -12.13
N MET A 31 5.80 4.91 -12.92
CA MET A 31 5.77 6.35 -12.66
C MET A 31 4.35 6.93 -12.71
N ILE A 32 3.49 6.44 -13.61
CA ILE A 32 2.07 6.82 -13.66
C ILE A 32 1.36 6.41 -12.36
N LEU A 33 1.54 5.16 -11.91
CA LEU A 33 0.92 4.66 -10.68
C LEU A 33 1.43 5.40 -9.43
N GLN A 34 2.73 5.68 -9.36
CA GLN A 34 3.32 6.48 -8.28
C GLN A 34 2.75 7.90 -8.24
N THR A 35 2.58 8.52 -9.41
CA THR A 35 1.99 9.86 -9.49
C THR A 35 0.52 9.86 -9.10
N LEU A 36 -0.25 8.84 -9.54
CA LEU A 36 -1.63 8.65 -9.11
C LEU A 36 -1.73 8.49 -7.59
N ALA A 37 -0.90 7.63 -6.99
CA ALA A 37 -0.86 7.45 -5.54
C ALA A 37 -0.51 8.76 -4.80
N ALA A 38 0.49 9.51 -5.28
CA ALA A 38 0.89 10.78 -4.68
C ALA A 38 -0.20 11.86 -4.79
N MET A 39 -0.98 11.88 -5.88
CA MET A 39 -2.12 12.80 -5.98
C MET A 39 -3.22 12.46 -4.98
N LEU A 40 -3.41 11.18 -4.66
CA LEU A 40 -4.40 10.72 -3.67
C LEU A 40 -4.00 11.06 -2.22
N GLU A 41 -2.74 11.41 -1.96
CA GLU A 41 -2.24 11.83 -0.64
C GLU A 41 -2.66 13.26 -0.25
N ALA A 42 -3.29 14.02 -1.14
CA ALA A 42 -3.75 15.37 -0.82
C ALA A 42 -4.67 15.37 0.41
N PRO A 43 -4.49 16.27 1.40
CA PRO A 43 -5.28 16.24 2.65
C PRO A 43 -6.80 16.29 2.43
N LYS A 44 -7.24 17.01 1.40
CA LYS A 44 -8.65 17.01 0.96
C LYS A 44 -8.85 15.97 -0.14
N PRO A 45 -9.91 15.17 -0.08
CA PRO A 45 -10.23 14.24 -1.15
C PRO A 45 -10.69 15.01 -2.38
N GLU A 46 -10.02 14.75 -3.50
CA GLU A 46 -10.35 15.35 -4.78
C GLU A 46 -10.40 14.26 -5.85
N LYS A 47 -11.35 14.39 -6.78
CA LYS A 47 -11.48 13.47 -7.90
C LYS A 47 -10.28 13.64 -8.83
N ILE A 48 -9.48 12.59 -8.98
CA ILE A 48 -8.35 12.60 -9.91
C ILE A 48 -8.85 12.51 -11.35
N THR A 49 -8.64 13.52 -12.17
CA THR A 49 -8.94 13.49 -13.61
C THR A 49 -7.71 13.03 -14.40
N THR A 50 -7.92 12.43 -15.58
CA THR A 50 -6.82 12.05 -16.48
C THR A 50 -6.02 13.26 -16.95
N ALA A 51 -6.69 14.38 -17.20
CA ALA A 51 -6.09 15.67 -17.48
C ALA A 51 -5.14 16.13 -16.37
N ALA A 52 -5.59 16.09 -15.10
CA ALA A 52 -4.77 16.49 -13.96
C ALA A 52 -3.56 15.56 -13.77
N LEU A 53 -3.75 14.25 -13.95
CA LEU A 53 -2.67 13.26 -13.88
C LEU A 53 -1.64 13.48 -14.99
N ALA A 54 -2.09 13.71 -16.22
CA ALA A 54 -1.22 13.98 -17.37
C ALA A 54 -0.42 15.28 -17.17
N ALA A 55 -1.09 16.33 -16.68
CA ALA A 55 -0.46 17.61 -16.36
C ALA A 55 0.63 17.44 -15.28
N ARG A 56 0.36 16.66 -14.22
CA ARG A 56 1.34 16.38 -13.15
C ARG A 56 2.57 15.64 -13.67
N LEU A 57 2.40 14.80 -14.69
CA LEU A 57 3.45 14.05 -15.36
C LEU A 57 4.13 14.80 -16.52
N VAL A 58 3.65 16.00 -16.85
CA VAL A 58 4.11 16.82 -17.99
C VAL A 58 4.03 16.03 -19.31
N VAL A 59 2.89 15.38 -19.54
CA VAL A 59 2.59 14.62 -20.78
C VAL A 59 1.17 14.93 -21.26
N SER A 60 0.84 14.53 -22.49
CA SER A 60 -0.55 14.57 -22.97
C SER A 60 -1.38 13.43 -22.38
N GLU A 61 -2.70 13.60 -22.29
CA GLU A 61 -3.61 12.52 -21.87
C GLU A 61 -3.50 11.30 -22.79
N ALA A 62 -3.37 11.53 -24.10
CA ALA A 62 -3.13 10.48 -25.09
C ALA A 62 -1.86 9.65 -24.78
N ALA A 63 -0.84 10.25 -24.15
CA ALA A 63 0.36 9.51 -23.75
C ALA A 63 0.10 8.54 -22.58
N LEU A 64 -0.82 8.88 -21.66
CA LEU A 64 -1.24 7.95 -20.60
C LEU A 64 -1.92 6.72 -21.20
N TYR A 65 -2.77 6.91 -22.21
CA TYR A 65 -3.54 5.84 -22.83
C TYR A 65 -2.69 4.80 -23.59
N ARG A 66 -1.45 5.15 -23.96
CA ARG A 66 -0.48 4.18 -24.50
C ARG A 66 -0.03 3.13 -23.48
N HIS A 67 -0.13 3.45 -22.20
CA HIS A 67 0.30 2.60 -21.09
C HIS A 67 -0.86 1.95 -20.35
N PHE A 68 -2.01 2.64 -20.27
CA PHE A 68 -3.22 2.15 -19.64
C PHE A 68 -4.41 2.43 -20.55
N PRO A 69 -5.14 1.42 -21.04
CA PRO A 69 -6.21 1.63 -22.02
C PRO A 69 -7.41 2.40 -21.44
N SER A 70 -7.53 2.48 -20.11
CA SER A 70 -8.55 3.27 -19.44
C SER A 70 -8.06 3.74 -18.07
N LYS A 71 -8.75 4.73 -17.49
CA LYS A 71 -8.52 5.18 -16.12
C LYS A 71 -8.78 4.06 -15.10
N ALA A 72 -9.80 3.24 -15.31
CA ALA A 72 -10.07 2.06 -14.48
C ALA A 72 -8.88 1.10 -14.45
N LYS A 73 -8.17 0.91 -15.58
CA LYS A 73 -6.95 0.10 -15.64
C LYS A 73 -5.75 0.71 -14.90
N MET A 74 -5.72 2.04 -14.71
CA MET A 74 -4.72 2.68 -13.85
C MET A 74 -4.98 2.34 -12.38
N TYR A 75 -6.23 2.48 -11.91
CA TYR A 75 -6.60 2.08 -10.54
C TYR A 75 -6.44 0.58 -10.30
N GLU A 76 -6.80 -0.25 -11.27
CA GLU A 76 -6.58 -1.70 -11.21
C GLU A 76 -5.10 -2.04 -11.01
N GLY A 77 -4.19 -1.36 -11.72
CA GLY A 77 -2.75 -1.52 -11.53
C GLY A 77 -2.26 -1.02 -10.17
N LEU A 78 -2.87 0.03 -9.62
CA LEU A 78 -2.56 0.51 -8.28
C LEU A 78 -3.03 -0.48 -7.20
N ILE A 79 -4.24 -1.04 -7.34
CA ILE A 79 -4.77 -2.08 -6.45
C ILE A 79 -3.89 -3.34 -6.52
N GLU A 80 -3.48 -3.77 -7.71
CA GLU A 80 -2.56 -4.89 -7.88
C GLU A 80 -1.22 -4.66 -7.15
N PHE A 81 -0.66 -3.46 -7.23
CA PHE A 81 0.55 -3.11 -6.50
C PHE A 81 0.34 -3.20 -4.98
N ILE A 82 -0.79 -2.72 -4.47
CA ILE A 82 -1.15 -2.78 -3.04
C ILE A 82 -1.30 -4.24 -2.59
N GLU A 83 -1.99 -5.07 -3.37
CA GLU A 83 -2.18 -6.50 -3.11
C GLU A 83 -0.82 -7.22 -3.00
N GLN A 84 0.06 -7.03 -3.99
CA GLN A 84 1.38 -7.66 -4.01
C GLN A 84 2.22 -7.24 -2.78
N ALA A 85 2.20 -5.96 -2.42
CA ALA A 85 2.93 -5.46 -1.26
C ALA A 85 2.39 -6.06 0.05
N LEU A 86 1.07 -6.02 0.27
CA LEU A 86 0.46 -6.53 1.49
C LEU A 86 0.61 -8.05 1.62
N PHE A 87 0.30 -8.83 0.58
CA PHE A 87 0.47 -10.28 0.63
C PHE A 87 1.95 -10.67 0.76
N GLY A 88 2.86 -9.95 0.12
CA GLY A 88 4.30 -10.16 0.29
C GLY A 88 4.74 -10.03 1.74
N LEU A 89 4.23 -9.03 2.46
CA LEU A 89 4.52 -8.83 3.88
C LEU A 89 3.85 -9.89 4.76
N VAL A 90 2.56 -10.18 4.52
CA VAL A 90 1.79 -11.19 5.28
C VAL A 90 2.46 -12.56 5.18
N ASN A 91 2.83 -12.99 3.97
CA ASN A 91 3.49 -14.29 3.75
C ASN A 91 4.83 -14.38 4.48
N GLN A 92 5.61 -13.29 4.52
CA GLN A 92 6.86 -13.25 5.28
C GLN A 92 6.63 -13.37 6.79
N ILE A 93 5.57 -12.77 7.32
CA ILE A 93 5.21 -12.86 8.74
C ILE A 93 4.82 -14.29 9.10
N VAL A 94 3.92 -14.90 8.31
CA VAL A 94 3.47 -16.29 8.52
C VAL A 94 4.64 -17.28 8.45
N ALA A 95 5.63 -17.03 7.60
CA ALA A 95 6.80 -17.90 7.48
C ALA A 95 7.82 -17.75 8.62
N LYS A 96 7.89 -16.60 9.31
CA LYS A 96 8.95 -16.27 10.28
C LYS A 96 8.49 -16.33 11.74
N GLU A 97 7.25 -15.97 12.01
CA GLU A 97 6.71 -15.92 13.38
C GLU A 97 5.99 -17.24 13.69
N PRO A 98 6.47 -18.07 14.62
CA PRO A 98 5.87 -19.36 14.92
C PRO A 98 4.53 -19.24 15.65
N ASN A 99 4.32 -18.20 16.47
CA ASN A 99 3.10 -18.09 17.26
C ASN A 99 1.96 -17.45 16.46
N GLY A 100 0.86 -18.17 16.25
CA GLY A 100 -0.27 -17.67 15.44
C GLY A 100 -0.96 -16.40 15.95
N VAL A 101 -0.96 -16.14 17.27
CA VAL A 101 -1.47 -14.87 17.82
C VAL A 101 -0.52 -13.73 17.50
N GLN A 102 0.80 -13.96 17.62
CA GLN A 102 1.81 -12.99 17.25
C GLN A 102 1.85 -12.74 15.73
N GLN A 103 1.58 -13.76 14.90
CA GLN A 103 1.36 -13.58 13.46
C GLN A 103 0.22 -12.60 13.21
N ALA A 104 -0.97 -12.86 13.77
CA ALA A 104 -2.14 -12.00 13.62
C ALA A 104 -1.87 -10.56 14.09
N ARG A 105 -1.22 -10.40 15.25
CA ARG A 105 -0.81 -9.10 15.79
C ARG A 105 0.12 -8.36 14.84
N THR A 106 1.14 -9.05 14.31
CA THR A 106 2.16 -8.47 13.43
C THR A 106 1.57 -8.11 12.07
N ILE A 107 0.64 -8.92 11.54
CA ILE A 107 -0.13 -8.61 10.33
C ILE A 107 -0.90 -7.30 10.52
N ALA A 108 -1.66 -7.17 11.62
CA ALA A 108 -2.45 -5.96 11.87
C ALA A 108 -1.56 -4.71 12.04
N LEU A 109 -0.47 -4.78 12.80
CA LEU A 109 0.50 -3.69 12.90
C LEU A 109 1.11 -3.32 11.55
N THR A 110 1.42 -4.31 10.72
CA THR A 110 1.98 -4.10 9.39
C THR A 110 0.98 -3.39 8.47
N MET A 111 -0.29 -3.76 8.51
CA MET A 111 -1.37 -3.08 7.78
C MET A 111 -1.55 -1.62 8.22
N LEU A 112 -1.50 -1.34 9.53
CA LEU A 112 -1.56 0.03 10.06
C LEU A 112 -0.34 0.85 9.62
N ASN A 113 0.86 0.26 9.71
CA ASN A 113 2.10 0.91 9.27
C ASN A 113 2.15 1.14 7.76
N PHE A 114 1.60 0.21 6.97
CA PHE A 114 1.47 0.36 5.52
C PHE A 114 0.63 1.59 5.20
N ALA A 115 -0.52 1.76 5.85
CA ALA A 115 -1.36 2.93 5.66
C ALA A 115 -0.66 4.23 6.04
N ALA A 116 0.01 4.27 7.20
CA ALA A 116 0.76 5.44 7.65
C ALA A 116 1.84 5.89 6.64
N LYS A 117 2.49 4.93 5.97
CA LYS A 117 3.53 5.19 4.96
C LYS A 117 2.98 5.47 3.56
N ASN A 118 1.73 5.09 3.29
CA ASN A 118 1.12 5.20 1.96
C ASN A 118 -0.31 5.80 2.07
N PRO A 119 -0.45 7.10 2.39
CA PRO A 119 -1.76 7.70 2.64
C PRO A 119 -2.69 7.66 1.41
N GLY A 120 -2.15 7.83 0.20
CA GLY A 120 -2.92 7.78 -1.04
C GLY A 120 -3.45 6.38 -1.35
N MET A 121 -2.62 5.35 -1.09
CA MET A 121 -3.06 3.95 -1.18
C MET A 121 -4.10 3.62 -0.11
N THR A 122 -4.05 4.28 1.05
CA THR A 122 -5.08 4.12 2.09
C THR A 122 -6.45 4.59 1.59
N ARG A 123 -6.53 5.68 0.83
CA ARG A 123 -7.81 6.10 0.22
C ARG A 123 -8.38 5.08 -0.74
N VAL A 124 -7.53 4.38 -1.48
CA VAL A 124 -7.94 3.27 -2.34
C VAL A 124 -8.47 2.11 -1.50
N LEU A 125 -7.74 1.72 -0.46
CA LEU A 125 -8.13 0.64 0.46
C LEU A 125 -9.44 0.92 1.22
N THR A 126 -9.72 2.19 1.52
CA THR A 126 -10.99 2.60 2.16
C THR A 126 -12.13 2.86 1.18
N GLY A 127 -11.90 2.70 -0.13
CA GLY A 127 -12.88 2.97 -1.18
C GLY A 127 -13.13 4.45 -1.50
N GLU A 128 -12.61 5.40 -0.71
CA GLU A 128 -12.79 6.85 -0.92
C GLU A 128 -12.32 7.29 -2.32
N ALA A 129 -11.19 6.75 -2.79
CA ALA A 129 -10.66 7.06 -4.12
C ALA A 129 -11.41 6.39 -5.28
N LEU A 130 -12.29 5.42 -4.97
CA LEU A 130 -12.99 4.59 -5.96
C LEU A 130 -14.43 5.08 -6.20
N VAL A 131 -14.89 6.10 -5.47
CA VAL A 131 -16.22 6.68 -5.66
C VAL A 131 -16.34 7.29 -7.06
N GLY A 132 -17.29 6.78 -7.85
CA GLY A 132 -17.50 7.19 -9.24
C GLY A 132 -16.52 6.57 -10.24
N GLU A 133 -15.72 5.60 -9.82
CA GLU A 133 -14.98 4.70 -10.69
C GLU A 133 -15.78 3.38 -10.89
N ASP A 134 -15.22 2.45 -11.68
CA ASP A 134 -15.82 1.15 -11.97
C ASP A 134 -16.00 0.31 -10.70
N GLU A 135 -17.22 -0.21 -10.46
CA GLU A 135 -17.61 -0.93 -9.24
C GLU A 135 -16.73 -2.15 -8.95
N ARG A 136 -16.22 -2.82 -9.99
CA ARG A 136 -15.32 -3.97 -9.86
C ARG A 136 -14.03 -3.66 -9.09
N LEU A 137 -13.62 -2.38 -9.05
CA LEU A 137 -12.43 -1.95 -8.31
C LEU A 137 -12.69 -2.04 -6.81
N THR A 138 -13.88 -1.63 -6.36
CA THR A 138 -14.32 -1.77 -4.97
C THR A 138 -14.45 -3.23 -4.59
N GLU A 139 -15.05 -4.05 -5.45
CA GLU A 139 -15.14 -5.51 -5.24
C GLU A 139 -13.76 -6.14 -5.06
N ARG A 140 -12.77 -5.74 -5.88
CA ARG A 140 -11.40 -6.24 -5.78
C ARG A 140 -10.73 -5.86 -4.46
N VAL A 141 -10.94 -4.63 -3.97
CA VAL A 141 -10.44 -4.21 -2.65
C VAL A 141 -11.09 -5.04 -1.53
N ASN A 142 -12.39 -5.31 -1.61
CA ASN A 142 -13.09 -6.15 -0.62
C ASN A 142 -12.52 -7.57 -0.62
N GLN A 143 -12.32 -8.18 -1.79
CA GLN A 143 -11.72 -9.51 -1.92
C GLN A 143 -10.30 -9.58 -1.33
N LEU A 144 -9.49 -8.52 -1.49
CA LEU A 144 -8.19 -8.42 -0.82
C LEU A 144 -8.34 -8.50 0.71
N LEU A 145 -9.28 -7.74 1.29
CA LEU A 145 -9.50 -7.71 2.74
C LEU A 145 -10.06 -9.05 3.26
N ASP A 146 -10.99 -9.67 2.55
CA ASP A 146 -11.54 -11.00 2.89
C ASP A 146 -10.45 -12.09 2.91
N ARG A 147 -9.50 -12.00 1.97
CA ARG A 147 -8.35 -12.92 1.92
C ARG A 147 -7.41 -12.70 3.09
N ILE A 148 -7.14 -11.45 3.46
CA ILE A 148 -6.33 -11.13 4.65
C ILE A 148 -7.03 -11.64 5.91
N GLU A 149 -8.35 -11.42 6.06
CA GLU A 149 -9.12 -11.95 7.18
C GLU A 149 -9.03 -13.48 7.26
N THR A 150 -9.13 -14.16 6.11
CA THR A 150 -8.98 -15.60 6.03
C THR A 150 -7.59 -16.07 6.49
N THR A 151 -6.52 -15.36 6.11
CA THR A 151 -5.16 -15.66 6.60
C THR A 151 -5.05 -15.46 8.11
N VAL A 152 -5.55 -14.35 8.65
CA VAL A 152 -5.55 -14.08 10.10
C VAL A 152 -6.32 -15.17 10.85
N LYS A 153 -7.52 -15.53 10.37
CA LYS A 153 -8.32 -16.62 10.95
C LYS A 153 -7.54 -17.92 10.99
N GLN A 154 -6.78 -18.24 9.95
CA GLN A 154 -5.95 -19.44 9.92
C GLN A 154 -4.83 -19.39 10.96
N CYS A 155 -4.12 -18.26 11.10
CA CYS A 155 -3.11 -18.05 12.14
C CYS A 155 -3.70 -18.31 13.55
N LEU A 156 -4.87 -17.75 13.82
CA LEU A 156 -5.55 -17.89 15.12
C LEU A 156 -6.07 -19.31 15.37
N ARG A 157 -6.50 -20.04 14.33
CA ARG A 157 -6.89 -21.46 14.44
C ARG A 157 -5.72 -22.36 14.83
N VAL A 158 -4.54 -22.10 14.25
CA VAL A 158 -3.31 -22.82 14.60
C VAL A 158 -2.95 -22.54 16.06
N ALA A 159 -2.90 -21.27 16.46
CA ALA A 159 -2.59 -20.90 17.85
C ALA A 159 -3.55 -21.54 18.87
N ARG A 160 -4.86 -21.61 18.57
CA ARG A 160 -5.83 -22.27 19.44
C ARG A 160 -5.56 -23.77 19.58
N THR A 161 -5.14 -24.43 18.50
CA THR A 161 -4.78 -25.86 18.54
C THR A 161 -3.53 -26.09 19.39
N GLU A 162 -2.53 -25.22 19.26
CA GLU A 162 -1.27 -25.28 20.03
C GLU A 162 -1.45 -24.96 21.51
N ALA A 163 -2.37 -24.04 21.85
CA ALA A 163 -2.70 -23.70 23.23
C ALA A 163 -3.40 -24.86 23.98
N ASN A 164 -4.11 -25.71 23.24
CA ASN A 164 -4.79 -26.89 23.80
C ASN A 164 -3.89 -28.14 23.85
N ALA A 165 -2.70 -28.09 23.26
CA ALA A 165 -1.75 -29.21 23.31
C ALA A 165 -1.08 -29.28 24.70
N PRO A 166 -0.82 -30.48 25.24
CA PRO A 166 -0.02 -30.63 26.46
C PRO A 166 1.37 -30.01 26.24
N GLN A 167 1.73 -29.02 27.06
CA GLN A 167 3.04 -28.38 26.99
C GLN A 167 3.95 -28.92 28.09
N ASP A 168 5.00 -29.65 27.70
CA ASP A 168 6.06 -30.04 28.62
C ASP A 168 6.97 -28.84 28.92
N GLY A 169 6.83 -28.27 30.12
CA GLY A 169 7.84 -27.39 30.72
C GLY A 169 7.86 -25.92 30.27
N ALA A 170 6.93 -25.45 29.42
CA ALA A 170 6.75 -24.03 29.12
C ALA A 170 5.52 -23.46 29.84
N MET A 171 5.56 -22.17 30.22
CA MET A 171 4.38 -21.47 30.73
C MET A 171 3.33 -21.42 29.62
N PRO A 172 2.15 -22.04 29.78
CA PRO A 172 1.19 -22.13 28.70
C PRO A 172 0.67 -20.74 28.34
N PHE A 173 0.71 -20.42 27.05
CA PHE A 173 -0.08 -19.32 26.51
C PHE A 173 -1.55 -19.73 26.54
N VAL A 174 -2.29 -19.26 27.54
CA VAL A 174 -3.69 -19.62 27.76
C VAL A 174 -4.60 -18.68 26.98
N LEU A 175 -5.37 -19.24 26.06
CA LEU A 175 -6.49 -18.54 25.44
C LEU A 175 -7.77 -18.77 26.25
N PRO A 176 -8.72 -17.81 26.25
CA PRO A 176 -10.04 -18.01 26.82
C PRO A 176 -10.73 -19.29 26.30
N ALA A 177 -11.52 -19.96 27.14
CA ALA A 177 -12.20 -21.20 26.76
C ALA A 177 -13.20 -21.00 25.59
N ASP A 178 -13.76 -19.81 25.47
CA ASP A 178 -14.67 -19.37 24.42
C ASP A 178 -13.96 -18.68 23.24
N TYR A 179 -12.64 -18.84 23.11
CA TYR A 179 -11.87 -18.20 22.05
C TYR A 179 -12.28 -18.71 20.65
N ASP A 180 -12.98 -17.85 19.90
CA ASP A 180 -13.34 -18.08 18.50
C ASP A 180 -12.37 -17.36 17.54
N PRO A 181 -11.50 -18.10 16.81
CA PRO A 181 -10.62 -17.54 15.80
C PRO A 181 -11.34 -16.73 14.71
N ALA A 182 -12.57 -17.09 14.34
CA ALA A 182 -13.31 -16.41 13.29
C ALA A 182 -13.78 -15.02 13.76
N ALA A 183 -14.46 -14.95 14.91
CA ALA A 183 -14.86 -13.68 15.51
C ALA A 183 -13.66 -12.75 15.77
N ARG A 184 -12.54 -13.30 16.28
CA ARG A 184 -11.32 -12.53 16.57
C ARG A 184 -10.67 -11.98 15.29
N ALA A 185 -10.62 -12.76 14.21
CA ALA A 185 -10.10 -12.31 12.91
C ALA A 185 -10.95 -11.19 12.30
N SER A 186 -12.28 -11.37 12.29
CA SER A 186 -13.21 -10.36 11.78
C SER A 186 -13.14 -9.05 12.57
N LEU A 187 -13.07 -9.12 13.90
CA LEU A 187 -12.91 -7.95 14.77
C LEU A 187 -11.56 -7.24 14.51
N LEU A 188 -10.48 -8.00 14.34
CA LEU A 188 -9.16 -7.46 14.06
C LEU A 188 -9.13 -6.67 12.74
N VAL A 189 -9.67 -7.25 11.66
CA VAL A 189 -9.72 -6.63 10.34
C VAL A 189 -10.64 -5.41 10.35
N SER A 190 -11.81 -5.52 10.98
CA SER A 190 -12.74 -4.39 11.17
C SER A 190 -12.09 -3.23 11.93
N TYR A 191 -11.31 -3.53 12.98
CA TYR A 191 -10.53 -2.53 13.71
C TYR A 191 -9.53 -1.84 12.79
N VAL A 192 -8.73 -2.59 12.02
CA VAL A 192 -7.74 -2.03 11.08
C VAL A 192 -8.40 -1.11 10.04
N ILE A 193 -9.49 -1.57 9.41
CA ILE A 193 -10.27 -0.79 8.44
C ILE A 193 -10.80 0.50 9.10
N GLY A 194 -11.33 0.41 10.31
CA GLY A 194 -11.78 1.58 11.08
C GLY A 194 -10.64 2.58 11.37
N ARG A 195 -9.43 2.10 11.67
CA ARG A 195 -8.24 2.96 11.83
C ARG A 195 -7.85 3.64 10.53
N TRP A 196 -7.92 2.94 9.40
CA TRP A 196 -7.65 3.52 8.08
C TRP A 196 -8.67 4.60 7.70
N HIS A 197 -9.96 4.37 7.92
CA HIS A 197 -10.99 5.39 7.68
C HIS A 197 -10.77 6.64 8.55
N ARG A 198 -10.43 6.47 9.84
CA ARG A 198 -10.13 7.61 10.72
C ARG A 198 -8.90 8.38 10.26
N PHE A 199 -7.87 7.68 9.76
CA PHE A 199 -6.67 8.29 9.22
C PHE A 199 -6.96 9.10 7.95
N ALA A 200 -7.68 8.52 6.99
CA ALA A 200 -8.06 9.19 5.74
C ALA A 200 -8.98 10.40 5.99
N LYS A 201 -10.05 10.21 6.77
CA LYS A 201 -11.01 11.27 7.13
C LYS A 201 -10.34 12.44 7.88
N GLY A 202 -9.30 12.13 8.66
CA GLY A 202 -8.51 13.13 9.38
C GLY A 202 -7.48 13.87 8.53
N GLY A 203 -7.48 13.72 7.19
CA GLY A 203 -6.49 14.33 6.31
C GLY A 203 -5.07 13.85 6.61
N PHE A 204 -4.94 12.58 7.02
CA PHE A 204 -3.69 11.90 7.35
C PHE A 204 -2.91 12.48 8.54
N GLN A 205 -3.58 13.25 9.42
CA GLN A 205 -2.92 13.89 10.57
C GLN A 205 -2.66 12.92 11.73
N LYS A 206 -3.60 12.00 12.00
CA LYS A 206 -3.51 11.08 13.14
C LYS A 206 -3.08 9.69 12.69
N PRO A 207 -1.87 9.22 13.05
CA PRO A 207 -1.36 7.96 12.54
C PRO A 207 -2.26 6.77 12.93
N PRO A 208 -2.53 5.84 12.01
CA PRO A 208 -3.42 4.70 12.27
C PRO A 208 -2.85 3.74 13.32
N GLY A 209 -1.54 3.77 13.60
CA GLY A 209 -0.87 2.93 14.61
C GLY A 209 -0.93 3.44 16.06
N GLU A 210 -1.47 4.64 16.32
CA GLU A 210 -1.51 5.20 17.69
C GLU A 210 -2.22 4.25 18.67
N GLN A 211 -1.55 3.86 19.77
CA GLN A 211 -2.05 2.90 20.76
C GLN A 211 -2.40 1.50 20.22
N ALA A 212 -2.00 1.15 19.00
CA ALA A 212 -2.38 -0.11 18.37
C ALA A 212 -1.95 -1.33 19.20
N ASP A 213 -0.75 -1.34 19.76
CA ASP A 213 -0.26 -2.45 20.58
C ASP A 213 -1.14 -2.80 21.79
N ALA A 214 -1.79 -1.81 22.40
CA ALA A 214 -2.71 -2.02 23.53
C ALA A 214 -4.04 -2.59 23.03
N HIS A 215 -4.64 -1.98 22.00
CA HIS A 215 -5.91 -2.45 21.43
C HIS A 215 -5.79 -3.85 20.85
N LEU A 216 -4.70 -4.16 20.17
CA LEU A 216 -4.46 -5.47 19.58
C LEU A 216 -4.33 -6.56 20.65
N ARG A 217 -3.77 -6.24 21.82
CA ARG A 217 -3.78 -7.17 22.96
C ARG A 217 -5.20 -7.46 23.44
N LEU A 218 -6.04 -6.42 23.58
CA LEU A 218 -7.45 -6.60 23.94
C LEU A 218 -8.25 -7.39 22.90
N ILE A 219 -7.92 -7.25 21.62
CA ILE A 219 -8.61 -7.98 20.54
C ILE A 219 -8.16 -9.44 20.48
N LEU A 220 -6.91 -9.76 20.80
CA LEU A 220 -6.33 -11.08 20.56
C LEU A 220 -6.19 -11.96 21.81
N GLN A 221 -6.36 -11.38 22.99
CA GLN A 221 -6.31 -12.06 24.29
C GLN A 221 -7.67 -11.86 24.99
#